data_AF-A0A453RL23-F1
#
_entry.id   AF-A0A453RL23-F1
#
_cell.length_a   1.000
_cell.length_b   1.000
_cell.length_c   1.000
_cell.angle_alpha   90.00
_cell.angle_beta   90.00
_cell.angle_gamma   90.00
#
_symmetry.space_group_name_H-M   'P 1'
#
loop_
_entity.id
_entity.type
_entity.pdbx_description
1 polymer ?
#
loop_
_entity_poly.entity_id
_entity_poly.type
_entity_poly.pdbx_seq_one_letter_code
_entity_poly.pdbx_strand_id
1 'polypeptide(L)'
;ISGRFLLLAVALVIAAGAAAEAAALRAELAQLREKISALESDIAQRSQDLKSKDDGIAKLEKDIGEKSQKIATLQSEITSLQKKGSVAAEEQAGKAIARVVELEEQIEKLNKEIEAQSSQRTTLEARANKAEKKVQDLNSKLESLQKANGEQKRMIQKTERALKVAEEELMRLQLEATTKAKQLTEVHGAWLPPWLVTHSAQYLEVVSGHWNEHGKPAMDIFLQKASEKSAHAKKWAEPHIETAKLKLVPVKEKLAVLKKNAEPYVEKASAKSVEVYEASRDAITPHFVKFKEVSDPYFQEAKKISKPYIDQVAEVTKPHVEKVRSTLKPYTKRAVHVYGTFLESATTYHRQAQATISDYLHQHEITKSLVTKELVWFLASALLALPVFIMYRLLVETFCMKKQKRSPRNGNGNNGNRRHKRRHAEK
;
A
#
# COMPACT_ATOMS: atom_id res chain seq x y z
N ILE A 1 -122.98 -22.45 -144.65
CA ILE A 1 -123.25 -23.09 -143.35
C ILE A 1 -121.97 -23.76 -142.87
N SER A 2 -121.62 -23.50 -141.61
CA SER A 2 -120.77 -24.29 -140.69
C SER A 2 -119.33 -24.67 -141.07
N GLY A 3 -118.40 -24.15 -140.27
CA GLY A 3 -116.98 -24.55 -140.21
C GLY A 3 -116.13 -23.57 -139.40
N ARG A 4 -116.47 -22.27 -139.43
CA ARG A 4 -115.72 -21.18 -138.78
C ARG A 4 -115.97 -20.99 -137.27
N PHE A 5 -117.07 -21.51 -136.71
CA PHE A 5 -117.43 -21.25 -135.31
C PHE A 5 -116.76 -22.19 -134.29
N LEU A 6 -116.39 -23.42 -134.67
CA LEU A 6 -115.74 -24.35 -133.73
C LEU A 6 -114.25 -24.04 -133.53
N LEU A 7 -113.57 -23.47 -134.55
CA LEU A 7 -112.17 -23.04 -134.47
C LEU A 7 -111.98 -21.76 -133.63
N LEU A 8 -112.98 -20.88 -133.56
CA LEU A 8 -112.92 -19.66 -132.74
C LEU A 8 -113.14 -19.95 -131.24
N ALA A 9 -113.98 -20.94 -130.89
CA ALA A 9 -114.22 -21.30 -129.50
C ALA A 9 -113.01 -22.02 -128.85
N VAL A 10 -112.31 -22.87 -129.60
CA VAL A 10 -111.09 -23.55 -129.12
C VAL A 10 -109.91 -22.57 -129.01
N ALA A 11 -109.79 -21.61 -129.95
CA ALA A 11 -108.77 -20.56 -129.88
C ALA A 11 -108.95 -19.61 -128.67
N LEU A 12 -110.19 -19.33 -128.26
CA LEU A 12 -110.48 -18.45 -127.12
C LEU A 12 -110.17 -19.13 -125.76
N VAL A 13 -110.43 -20.43 -125.63
CA VAL A 13 -110.13 -21.21 -124.41
C VAL A 13 -108.62 -21.41 -124.24
N ILE A 14 -107.89 -21.64 -125.33
CA ILE A 14 -106.42 -21.74 -125.31
C ILE A 14 -105.78 -20.37 -125.00
N ALA A 15 -106.32 -19.28 -125.56
CA ALA A 15 -105.84 -17.92 -125.27
C ALA A 15 -106.12 -17.47 -123.82
N ALA A 16 -107.27 -17.87 -123.24
CA ALA A 16 -107.59 -17.57 -121.84
C ALA A 16 -106.74 -18.39 -120.85
N GLY A 17 -106.44 -19.66 -121.16
CA GLY A 17 -105.52 -20.48 -120.37
C GLY A 17 -104.08 -19.95 -120.40
N ALA A 18 -103.59 -19.57 -121.58
CA ALA A 18 -102.25 -18.99 -121.73
C ALA A 18 -102.11 -17.61 -121.05
N ALA A 19 -103.18 -16.80 -121.02
CA ALA A 19 -103.18 -15.51 -120.33
C ALA A 19 -103.19 -15.66 -118.79
N ALA A 20 -103.90 -16.67 -118.26
CA ALA A 20 -103.90 -16.97 -116.83
C ALA A 20 -102.55 -17.52 -116.35
N GLU A 21 -101.91 -18.41 -117.12
CA GLU A 21 -100.54 -18.89 -116.84
C GLU A 21 -99.51 -17.75 -116.94
N ALA A 22 -99.62 -16.87 -117.94
CA ALA A 22 -98.72 -15.73 -118.08
C ALA A 22 -98.90 -14.65 -117.00
N ALA A 23 -100.07 -14.59 -116.35
CA ALA A 23 -100.33 -13.73 -115.19
C ALA A 23 -99.80 -14.37 -113.89
N ALA A 24 -99.98 -15.68 -113.71
CA ALA A 24 -99.42 -16.44 -112.59
C ALA A 24 -97.88 -16.40 -112.59
N LEU A 25 -97.24 -16.62 -113.75
CA LEU A 25 -95.79 -16.52 -113.90
C LEU A 25 -95.25 -15.10 -113.66
N ARG A 26 -96.02 -14.06 -113.99
CA ARG A 26 -95.64 -12.66 -113.67
C ARG A 26 -95.74 -12.36 -112.19
N ALA A 27 -96.75 -12.88 -111.50
CA ALA A 27 -96.88 -12.75 -110.06
C ALA A 27 -95.75 -13.49 -109.32
N GLU A 28 -95.38 -14.69 -109.78
CA GLU A 28 -94.23 -15.44 -109.26
C GLU A 28 -92.90 -14.74 -109.53
N LEU A 29 -92.69 -14.17 -110.72
CA LEU A 29 -91.49 -13.38 -111.02
C LEU A 29 -91.41 -12.09 -110.18
N ALA A 30 -92.54 -11.44 -109.91
CA ALA A 30 -92.60 -10.28 -109.02
C ALA A 30 -92.26 -10.69 -107.58
N GLN A 31 -92.81 -11.81 -107.10
CA GLN A 31 -92.51 -12.36 -105.77
C GLN A 31 -91.05 -12.82 -105.64
N LEU A 32 -90.48 -13.42 -106.69
CA LEU A 32 -89.06 -13.77 -106.75
C LEU A 32 -88.17 -12.53 -106.74
N ARG A 33 -88.57 -11.45 -107.43
CA ARG A 33 -87.85 -10.16 -107.38
C ARG A 33 -87.90 -9.51 -106.00
N GLU A 34 -89.04 -9.52 -105.32
CA GLU A 34 -89.12 -9.03 -103.93
C GLU A 34 -88.26 -9.88 -103.00
N LYS A 35 -88.28 -11.21 -103.13
CA LYS A 35 -87.40 -12.10 -102.35
C LYS A 35 -85.92 -11.88 -102.65
N ILE A 36 -85.55 -11.68 -103.91
CA ILE A 36 -84.18 -11.36 -104.30
C ILE A 36 -83.77 -10.01 -103.70
N SER A 37 -84.60 -8.97 -103.80
CA SER A 37 -84.33 -7.66 -103.22
C SER A 37 -84.21 -7.70 -101.69
N ALA A 38 -85.09 -8.45 -101.02
CA ALA A 38 -85.03 -8.66 -99.58
C ALA A 38 -83.76 -9.44 -99.16
N LEU A 39 -83.38 -10.47 -99.91
CA LEU A 39 -82.14 -11.22 -99.69
C LEU A 39 -80.90 -10.37 -99.96
N GLU A 40 -80.91 -9.53 -101.00
CA GLU A 40 -79.82 -8.59 -101.32
C GLU A 40 -79.65 -7.56 -100.19
N SER A 41 -80.75 -7.03 -99.65
CA SER A 41 -80.74 -6.15 -98.48
C SER A 41 -80.20 -6.86 -97.24
N ASP A 42 -80.64 -8.09 -96.95
CA ASP A 42 -80.16 -8.88 -95.82
C ASP A 42 -78.67 -9.23 -95.95
N ILE A 43 -78.20 -9.55 -97.16
CA ILE A 43 -76.78 -9.81 -97.45
C ILE A 43 -75.96 -8.55 -97.25
N ALA A 44 -76.43 -7.39 -97.73
CA ALA A 44 -75.75 -6.11 -97.54
C ALA A 44 -75.65 -5.76 -96.04
N GLN A 45 -76.74 -5.94 -95.30
CA GLN A 45 -76.77 -5.69 -93.85
C GLN A 45 -75.86 -6.66 -93.08
N ARG A 46 -75.88 -7.95 -93.40
CA ARG A 46 -74.96 -8.95 -92.80
C ARG A 46 -73.51 -8.68 -93.15
N SER A 47 -73.22 -8.23 -94.37
CA SER A 47 -71.85 -7.88 -94.79
C SER A 47 -71.33 -6.67 -94.02
N GLN A 48 -72.19 -5.68 -93.75
CA GLN A 48 -71.84 -4.52 -92.92
C GLN A 48 -71.64 -4.91 -91.45
N ASP A 49 -72.47 -5.80 -90.90
CA ASP A 49 -72.32 -6.31 -89.53
C ASP A 49 -71.08 -7.21 -89.35
N LEU A 50 -70.70 -7.97 -90.38
CA LEU A 50 -69.43 -8.71 -90.39
C LEU A 50 -68.24 -7.75 -90.36
N LYS A 51 -68.29 -6.68 -91.17
CA LYS A 51 -67.21 -5.69 -91.21
C LYS A 51 -67.03 -4.97 -89.87
N SER A 52 -68.13 -4.60 -89.20
CA SER A 52 -68.05 -3.98 -87.87
C SER A 52 -67.50 -4.93 -86.80
N LYS A 53 -67.81 -6.24 -86.89
CA LYS A 53 -67.24 -7.28 -86.03
C LYS A 53 -65.76 -7.52 -86.31
N ASP A 54 -65.33 -7.55 -87.57
CA ASP A 54 -63.93 -7.69 -87.95
C ASP A 54 -63.09 -6.50 -87.43
N ASP A 55 -63.60 -5.27 -87.57
CA ASP A 55 -62.95 -4.09 -86.98
C ASP A 55 -62.86 -4.19 -85.44
N GLY A 56 -63.89 -4.76 -84.80
CA GLY A 56 -63.90 -5.04 -83.36
C GLY A 56 -62.86 -6.09 -82.95
N ILE A 57 -62.70 -7.16 -83.73
CA ILE A 57 -61.70 -8.21 -83.53
C ILE A 57 -60.29 -7.63 -83.67
N ALA A 58 -60.03 -6.86 -84.73
CA ALA A 58 -58.72 -6.24 -84.94
C ALA A 58 -58.32 -5.32 -83.77
N LYS A 59 -59.27 -4.62 -83.16
CA LYS A 59 -59.03 -3.80 -81.97
C LYS A 59 -58.70 -4.65 -80.73
N LEU A 60 -59.42 -5.75 -80.51
CA LEU A 60 -59.15 -6.68 -79.41
C LEU A 60 -57.80 -7.38 -79.57
N GLU A 61 -57.42 -7.78 -80.79
CA GLU A 61 -56.12 -8.36 -81.09
C GLU A 61 -54.98 -7.39 -80.77
N LYS A 62 -55.14 -6.12 -81.11
CA LYS A 62 -54.18 -5.07 -80.75
C LYS A 62 -54.04 -4.93 -79.22
N ASP A 63 -55.16 -4.83 -78.50
CA ASP A 63 -55.15 -4.71 -77.03
C ASP A 63 -54.53 -5.95 -76.36
N ILE A 64 -54.79 -7.15 -76.88
CA ILE A 64 -54.17 -8.40 -76.41
C ILE A 64 -52.67 -8.39 -76.67
N GLY A 65 -52.22 -7.92 -77.83
CA GLY A 65 -50.81 -7.75 -78.16
C GLY A 65 -50.10 -6.81 -77.18
N GLU A 66 -50.68 -5.63 -76.92
CA GLU A 66 -50.13 -4.66 -75.97
C GLU A 66 -50.08 -5.20 -74.53
N LYS A 67 -51.13 -5.90 -74.08
CA LYS A 67 -51.16 -6.54 -72.75
C LYS A 67 -50.13 -7.66 -72.65
N SER A 68 -49.95 -8.45 -73.71
CA SER A 68 -48.95 -9.53 -73.75
C SER A 68 -47.52 -8.98 -73.66
N GLN A 69 -47.23 -7.87 -74.34
CA GLN A 69 -45.95 -7.18 -74.20
C GLN A 69 -45.73 -6.67 -72.77
N LYS A 70 -46.75 -6.08 -72.14
CA LYS A 70 -46.67 -5.63 -70.74
C LYS A 70 -46.44 -6.79 -69.77
N ILE A 71 -47.07 -7.94 -69.99
CA ILE A 71 -46.85 -9.14 -69.20
C ILE A 71 -45.40 -9.62 -69.34
N ALA A 72 -44.87 -9.65 -70.57
CA ALA A 72 -43.49 -10.04 -70.82
C ALA A 72 -42.49 -9.09 -70.12
N THR A 73 -42.72 -7.77 -70.18
CA THR A 73 -41.88 -6.80 -69.47
C THR A 73 -41.95 -6.98 -67.96
N LEU A 74 -43.14 -7.16 -67.39
CA LEU A 74 -43.31 -7.38 -65.95
C LEU A 74 -42.68 -8.70 -65.49
N GLN A 75 -42.77 -9.77 -66.28
CA GLN A 75 -42.09 -11.05 -65.97
C GLN A 75 -40.56 -10.89 -65.99
N SER A 76 -40.01 -10.12 -66.93
CA SER A 76 -38.56 -9.83 -66.96
C SER A 76 -38.11 -8.99 -65.75
N GLU A 77 -38.97 -8.07 -65.28
CA GLU A 77 -38.69 -7.24 -64.13
C GLU A 77 -38.79 -8.03 -62.81
N ILE A 78 -39.79 -8.91 -62.69
CA ILE A 78 -39.93 -9.84 -61.55
C ILE A 78 -38.70 -10.75 -61.45
N THR A 79 -38.26 -11.36 -62.56
CA THR A 79 -37.08 -12.24 -62.54
C THR A 79 -35.79 -11.49 -62.20
N SER A 80 -35.65 -10.25 -62.66
CA SER A 80 -34.53 -9.36 -62.29
C SER A 80 -34.54 -9.00 -60.81
N LEU A 81 -35.70 -8.63 -60.26
CA LEU A 81 -35.87 -8.30 -58.85
C LEU A 81 -35.66 -9.51 -57.95
N GLN A 82 -36.13 -10.69 -58.35
CA GLN A 82 -35.97 -11.93 -57.60
C GLN A 82 -34.50 -12.37 -57.55
N LYS A 83 -33.76 -12.22 -58.66
CA LYS A 83 -32.31 -12.47 -58.70
C LYS A 83 -31.52 -11.44 -57.90
N LYS A 84 -31.88 -10.15 -57.96
CA LYS A 84 -31.24 -9.09 -57.15
C LYS A 84 -31.53 -9.28 -55.65
N GLY A 85 -32.75 -9.69 -55.30
CA GLY A 85 -33.17 -9.97 -53.93
C GLY A 85 -32.44 -11.16 -53.33
N SER A 86 -32.27 -12.26 -54.08
CA SER A 86 -31.54 -13.44 -53.57
C SER A 86 -30.06 -13.12 -53.35
N VAL A 87 -29.40 -12.46 -54.30
CA VAL A 87 -27.95 -12.15 -54.21
C VAL A 87 -27.67 -11.15 -53.09
N ALA A 88 -28.49 -10.10 -52.95
CA ALA A 88 -28.30 -9.11 -51.87
C ALA A 88 -28.56 -9.71 -50.48
N ALA A 89 -29.57 -10.59 -50.34
CA ALA A 89 -29.84 -11.28 -49.08
C ALA A 89 -28.74 -12.27 -48.71
N GLU A 90 -28.18 -12.99 -49.70
CA GLU A 90 -27.13 -13.98 -49.51
C GLU A 90 -25.78 -13.33 -49.17
N GLU A 91 -25.44 -12.19 -49.81
CA GLU A 91 -24.24 -11.41 -49.48
C GLU A 91 -24.32 -10.78 -48.07
N GLN A 92 -25.50 -10.29 -47.69
CA GLN A 92 -25.72 -9.71 -46.36
C GLN A 92 -25.74 -10.77 -45.26
N ALA A 93 -26.27 -11.97 -45.55
CA ALA A 93 -26.18 -13.14 -44.67
C ALA A 93 -24.72 -13.60 -44.50
N GLY A 94 -23.92 -13.66 -45.57
CA GLY A 94 -22.50 -13.98 -45.49
C GLY A 94 -21.70 -13.01 -44.63
N LYS A 95 -21.95 -11.69 -44.76
CA LYS A 95 -21.34 -10.66 -43.89
C LYS A 95 -21.78 -10.77 -42.44
N ALA A 96 -23.04 -11.13 -42.18
CA ALA A 96 -23.53 -11.35 -40.82
C ALA A 96 -22.87 -12.59 -40.17
N ILE A 97 -22.75 -13.70 -40.92
CA ILE A 97 -22.09 -14.93 -40.44
C ILE A 97 -20.61 -14.66 -40.14
N ALA A 98 -19.89 -13.95 -41.01
CA ALA A 98 -18.50 -13.59 -40.76
C ALA A 98 -18.32 -12.75 -39.48
N ARG A 99 -19.23 -11.79 -39.24
CA ARG A 99 -19.23 -11.00 -37.99
C ARG A 99 -19.55 -11.85 -36.76
N VAL A 100 -20.43 -12.84 -36.87
CA VAL A 100 -20.74 -13.76 -35.77
C VAL A 100 -19.50 -14.57 -35.41
N VAL A 101 -18.79 -15.12 -36.40
CA VAL A 101 -17.54 -15.88 -36.18
C VAL A 101 -16.45 -15.00 -35.54
N GLU A 102 -16.28 -13.77 -36.01
CA GLU A 102 -15.32 -12.83 -35.41
C GLU A 102 -15.67 -12.48 -33.95
N LEU A 103 -16.96 -12.27 -33.67
CA LEU A 103 -17.44 -12.03 -32.30
C LEU A 103 -17.28 -13.28 -31.41
N GLU A 104 -17.50 -14.49 -31.93
CA GLU A 104 -17.25 -15.73 -31.20
C GLU A 104 -15.78 -15.89 -30.82
N GLU A 105 -14.85 -15.60 -31.73
CA GLU A 105 -13.40 -15.65 -31.46
C GLU A 105 -13.00 -14.62 -30.38
N GLN A 106 -13.59 -13.43 -30.40
CA GLN A 106 -13.38 -12.41 -29.35
C GLN A 106 -13.92 -12.87 -28.00
N ILE A 107 -15.10 -13.50 -27.97
CA ILE A 107 -15.69 -14.05 -26.74
C ILE A 107 -14.80 -15.16 -26.18
N GLU A 108 -14.27 -16.05 -27.02
CA GLU A 108 -13.40 -17.14 -26.57
C GLU A 108 -12.09 -16.59 -26.00
N LYS A 109 -11.51 -15.56 -26.64
CA LYS A 109 -10.31 -14.88 -26.12
C LYS A 109 -10.57 -14.22 -24.77
N LEU A 110 -11.70 -13.51 -24.62
CA LEU A 110 -12.08 -12.89 -23.35
C LEU A 110 -12.35 -13.93 -22.26
N ASN A 111 -12.97 -15.06 -22.58
CA ASN A 111 -13.18 -16.15 -21.63
C ASN A 111 -11.85 -16.72 -21.11
N LYS A 112 -10.87 -16.95 -22.00
CA LYS A 112 -9.52 -17.42 -21.58
C LYS A 112 -8.83 -16.40 -20.66
N GLU A 113 -9.00 -15.11 -20.92
CA GLU A 113 -8.44 -14.05 -20.06
C GLU A 113 -9.15 -13.99 -18.69
N ILE A 114 -10.47 -14.16 -18.66
CA ILE A 114 -11.25 -14.25 -17.41
C ILE A 114 -10.81 -15.46 -16.59
N GLU A 115 -10.62 -16.63 -17.20
CA GLU A 115 -10.12 -17.82 -16.51
C GLU A 115 -8.72 -17.58 -15.93
N ALA A 116 -7.80 -17.00 -16.72
CA ALA A 116 -6.46 -16.67 -16.27
C ALA A 116 -6.48 -15.69 -15.08
N GLN A 117 -7.29 -14.61 -15.15
CA GLN A 117 -7.46 -13.67 -14.06
C GLN A 117 -8.10 -14.30 -12.83
N SER A 118 -9.07 -15.21 -13.01
CA SER A 118 -9.70 -15.93 -11.91
C SER A 118 -8.67 -16.79 -11.15
N SER A 119 -7.79 -17.50 -11.88
CA SER A 119 -6.72 -18.28 -11.27
C SER A 119 -5.75 -17.39 -10.49
N GLN A 120 -5.33 -16.25 -11.05
CA GLN A 120 -4.49 -15.28 -10.36
C GLN A 120 -5.16 -14.73 -9.10
N ARG A 121 -6.44 -14.40 -9.17
CA ARG A 121 -7.22 -13.93 -8.01
C ARG A 121 -7.21 -14.96 -6.88
N THR A 122 -7.41 -16.25 -7.16
CA THR A 122 -7.35 -17.30 -6.13
C THR A 122 -5.97 -17.42 -5.49
N THR A 123 -4.88 -17.27 -6.26
CA THR A 123 -3.52 -17.30 -5.71
C THR A 123 -3.22 -16.09 -4.82
N LEU A 124 -3.69 -14.90 -5.21
CA LEU A 124 -3.56 -13.69 -4.42
C LEU A 124 -4.39 -13.76 -3.13
N GLU A 125 -5.60 -14.31 -3.20
CA GLU A 125 -6.45 -14.55 -2.05
C GLU A 125 -5.81 -15.54 -1.06
N ALA A 126 -5.24 -16.64 -1.54
CA ALA A 126 -4.50 -17.58 -0.69
C ALA A 126 -3.29 -16.91 -0.01
N ARG A 127 -2.58 -16.03 -0.73
CA ARG A 127 -1.46 -15.25 -0.18
C ARG A 127 -1.94 -14.23 0.87
N ALA A 128 -3.07 -13.56 0.62
CA ALA A 128 -3.68 -12.62 1.56
C ALA A 128 -4.10 -13.33 2.85
N ASN A 129 -4.79 -14.46 2.74
CA ASN A 129 -5.20 -15.29 3.88
C ASN A 129 -3.99 -15.77 4.71
N LYS A 130 -2.88 -16.13 4.04
CA LYS A 130 -1.63 -16.50 4.73
C LYS A 130 -0.98 -15.30 5.43
N ALA A 131 -1.00 -14.13 4.82
CA ALA A 131 -0.49 -12.90 5.42
C ALA A 131 -1.34 -12.48 6.63
N GLU A 132 -2.66 -12.58 6.53
CA GLU A 132 -3.59 -12.28 7.63
C GLU A 132 -3.36 -13.19 8.84
N LYS A 133 -3.20 -14.50 8.62
CA LYS A 133 -2.84 -15.45 9.70
C LYS A 133 -1.53 -15.07 10.39
N LYS A 134 -0.52 -14.60 9.64
CA LYS A 134 0.74 -14.12 10.22
C LYS A 134 0.55 -12.84 11.04
N VAL A 135 -0.28 -11.92 10.57
CA VAL A 135 -0.61 -10.70 11.31
C VAL A 135 -1.32 -11.04 12.62
N GLN A 136 -2.27 -11.99 12.60
CA GLN A 136 -2.93 -12.46 13.81
C GLN A 136 -1.96 -13.10 14.81
N ASP A 137 -1.02 -13.95 14.34
CA ASP A 137 0.04 -14.53 15.20
C ASP A 137 0.99 -13.47 15.77
N LEU A 138 1.39 -12.48 14.96
CA LEU A 138 2.20 -11.36 15.46
C LEU A 138 1.44 -10.51 16.47
N ASN A 139 0.13 -10.32 16.28
CA ASN A 139 -0.71 -9.57 17.20
C ASN A 139 -0.88 -10.28 18.55
N SER A 140 -1.07 -11.61 18.55
CA SER A 140 -1.15 -12.38 19.80
C SER A 140 0.19 -12.36 20.56
N LYS A 141 1.33 -12.44 19.84
CA LYS A 141 2.67 -12.26 20.42
C LYS A 141 2.84 -10.86 21.01
N LEU A 142 2.42 -9.82 20.31
CA LEU A 142 2.49 -8.44 20.80
C LEU A 142 1.69 -8.26 22.08
N GLU A 143 0.48 -8.82 22.15
CA GLU A 143 -0.36 -8.77 23.35
C GLU A 143 0.31 -9.47 24.54
N SER A 144 0.93 -10.63 24.32
CA SER A 144 1.67 -11.36 25.36
C SER A 144 2.87 -10.56 25.90
N LEU A 145 3.62 -9.89 25.02
CA LEU A 145 4.73 -9.02 25.40
C LEU A 145 4.24 -7.79 26.16
N GLN A 146 3.11 -7.20 25.75
CA GLN A 146 2.50 -6.08 26.45
C GLN A 146 2.07 -6.47 27.87
N LYS A 147 1.49 -7.66 28.06
CA LYS A 147 1.16 -8.20 29.40
C LYS A 147 2.41 -8.40 30.25
N ALA A 148 3.46 -9.03 29.70
CA ALA A 148 4.72 -9.25 30.40
C ALA A 148 5.41 -7.94 30.82
N ASN A 149 5.45 -6.94 29.93
CA ASN A 149 5.97 -5.61 30.25
C ASN A 149 5.15 -4.93 31.36
N GLY A 150 3.82 -5.06 31.34
CA GLY A 150 2.95 -4.60 32.43
C GLY A 150 3.23 -5.28 33.77
N GLU A 151 3.54 -6.58 33.77
CA GLU A 151 3.97 -7.34 34.95
C GLU A 151 5.32 -6.82 35.49
N GLN A 152 6.31 -6.69 34.60
CA GLN A 152 7.65 -6.17 34.95
C GLN A 152 7.57 -4.76 35.53
N LYS A 153 6.78 -3.87 34.93
CA LYS A 153 6.53 -2.52 35.45
C LYS A 153 5.94 -2.54 36.86
N ARG A 154 4.99 -3.45 37.13
CA ARG A 154 4.42 -3.63 38.47
C ARG A 154 5.48 -4.10 39.49
N MET A 155 6.37 -5.01 39.09
CA MET A 155 7.46 -5.48 39.96
C MET A 155 8.46 -4.36 40.27
N ILE A 156 8.87 -3.58 39.26
CA ILE A 156 9.77 -2.44 39.43
C ILE A 156 9.17 -1.41 40.39
N GLN A 157 7.87 -1.10 40.26
CA GLN A 157 7.21 -0.18 41.19
C GLN A 157 7.18 -0.70 42.63
N LYS A 158 7.06 -2.02 42.85
CA LYS A 158 7.12 -2.60 44.20
C LYS A 158 8.52 -2.46 44.79
N THR A 159 9.57 -2.76 44.03
CA THR A 159 10.96 -2.63 44.49
C THR A 159 11.35 -1.18 44.74
N GLU A 160 10.87 -0.26 43.90
CA GLU A 160 11.09 1.18 44.07
C GLU A 160 10.47 1.70 45.38
N ARG A 161 9.26 1.24 45.74
CA ARG A 161 8.64 1.60 47.02
C ARG A 161 9.43 1.05 48.21
N ALA A 162 9.88 -0.19 48.13
CA ALA A 162 10.70 -0.78 49.18
C ALA A 162 12.01 -0.02 49.38
N LEU A 163 12.63 0.44 48.28
CA LEU A 163 13.85 1.23 48.34
C LEU A 163 13.61 2.61 48.99
N LYS A 164 12.55 3.32 48.60
CA LYS A 164 12.19 4.62 49.21
C LYS A 164 11.98 4.53 50.72
N VAL A 165 11.30 3.47 51.17
CA VAL A 165 11.12 3.21 52.62
C VAL A 165 12.47 3.00 53.31
N ALA A 166 13.38 2.22 52.70
CA ALA A 166 14.71 2.01 53.27
C ALA A 166 15.55 3.31 53.31
N GLU A 167 15.44 4.17 52.30
CA GLU A 167 16.10 5.48 52.26
C GLU A 167 15.55 6.44 53.32
N GLU A 168 14.24 6.48 53.53
CA GLU A 168 13.59 7.29 54.57
C GLU A 168 14.04 6.85 55.97
N GLU A 169 14.09 5.55 56.23
CA GLU A 169 14.58 4.99 57.51
C GLU A 169 16.07 5.32 57.73
N LEU A 170 16.91 5.24 56.69
CA LEU A 170 18.33 5.61 56.80
C LEU A 170 18.51 7.09 57.16
N MET A 171 17.78 7.98 56.48
CA MET A 171 17.82 9.42 56.76
C MET A 171 17.35 9.73 58.19
N ARG A 172 16.29 9.04 58.64
CA ARG A 172 15.82 9.15 60.02
C ARG A 172 16.89 8.72 61.03
N LEU A 173 17.53 7.57 60.83
CA LEU A 173 18.61 7.08 61.70
C LEU A 173 19.81 8.03 61.74
N GLN A 174 20.17 8.65 60.60
CA GLN A 174 21.22 9.67 60.55
C GLN A 174 20.85 10.92 61.34
N LEU A 175 19.61 11.39 61.23
CA LEU A 175 19.12 12.53 62.01
C LEU A 175 19.06 12.20 63.51
N GLU A 176 18.63 11.00 63.88
CA GLU A 176 18.64 10.53 65.28
C GLU A 176 20.08 10.41 65.83
N ALA A 177 21.05 9.94 65.04
CA ALA A 177 22.44 9.87 65.45
C ALA A 177 23.09 11.25 65.62
N THR A 178 22.83 12.17 64.68
CA THR A 178 23.37 13.54 64.74
C THR A 178 22.75 14.38 65.85
N THR A 179 21.46 14.20 66.13
CA THR A 179 20.79 14.86 67.28
C THR A 179 21.30 14.32 68.61
N LYS A 180 21.44 12.99 68.76
CA LYS A 180 22.07 12.37 69.95
C LYS A 180 23.52 12.82 70.14
N ALA A 181 24.29 12.94 69.07
CA ALA A 181 25.66 13.47 69.12
C ALA A 181 25.72 14.93 69.59
N LYS A 182 24.81 15.78 69.09
CA LYS A 182 24.71 17.18 69.53
C LYS A 182 24.30 17.33 70.99
N GLN A 183 23.33 16.54 71.45
CA GLN A 183 22.94 16.49 72.86
C GLN A 183 24.10 16.04 73.76
N LEU A 184 24.92 15.08 73.30
CA LEU A 184 26.16 14.75 74.00
C LEU A 184 27.10 15.97 74.02
N THR A 185 27.40 16.61 72.90
CA THR A 185 28.37 17.73 72.89
C THR A 185 27.95 18.93 73.75
N GLU A 186 26.66 19.24 73.85
CA GLU A 186 26.16 20.33 74.71
C GLU A 186 26.20 19.99 76.20
N VAL A 187 25.81 18.77 76.58
CA VAL A 187 25.87 18.32 78.00
C VAL A 187 27.32 18.19 78.49
N HIS A 188 28.26 17.97 77.57
CA HIS A 188 29.67 17.70 77.91
C HIS A 188 30.58 18.95 77.82
N GLY A 189 30.14 20.05 77.21
CA GLY A 189 30.93 21.29 77.08
C GLY A 189 31.09 22.10 78.38
N ALA A 190 30.20 21.92 79.36
CA ALA A 190 30.23 22.62 80.65
C ALA A 190 30.45 21.68 81.86
N TRP A 191 30.55 20.36 81.64
CA TRP A 191 30.58 19.37 82.72
C TRP A 191 31.42 18.12 82.34
N LEU A 192 32.67 18.31 81.91
CA LEU A 192 33.61 17.20 81.80
C LEU A 192 34.73 17.38 82.83
N PRO A 193 34.69 16.62 83.95
CA PRO A 193 35.74 16.67 84.95
C PRO A 193 37.12 16.34 84.33
N PRO A 194 38.22 16.95 84.79
CA PRO A 194 39.57 16.71 84.26
C PRO A 194 39.98 15.22 84.19
N TRP A 195 39.39 14.37 85.03
CA TRP A 195 39.61 12.92 85.00
C TRP A 195 38.99 12.21 83.77
N LEU A 196 37.92 12.72 83.16
CA LEU A 196 37.28 12.09 81.98
C LEU A 196 37.94 12.53 80.66
N VAL A 197 38.55 13.72 80.64
CA VAL A 197 39.45 14.15 79.55
C VAL A 197 40.70 13.29 79.53
N THR A 198 41.25 12.94 80.70
CA THR A 198 42.39 12.02 80.81
C THR A 198 41.99 10.56 80.53
N HIS A 199 40.79 10.12 80.92
CA HIS A 199 40.33 8.76 80.62
C HIS A 199 39.97 8.55 79.15
N SER A 200 39.46 9.57 78.45
CA SER A 200 39.21 9.49 77.00
C SER A 200 40.51 9.46 76.18
N ALA A 201 41.55 10.18 76.62
CA ALA A 201 42.89 10.08 76.06
C ALA A 201 43.49 8.68 76.28
N GLN A 202 43.36 8.11 77.49
CA GLN A 202 43.78 6.74 77.78
C GLN A 202 43.00 5.69 76.97
N TYR A 203 41.69 5.88 76.76
CA TYR A 203 40.88 4.97 75.95
C TYR A 203 41.27 5.04 74.46
N LEU A 204 41.55 6.23 73.92
CA LEU A 204 42.08 6.41 72.57
C LEU A 204 43.45 5.74 72.39
N GLU A 205 44.30 5.77 73.42
CA GLU A 205 45.60 5.11 73.41
C GLU A 205 45.47 3.57 73.45
N VAL A 206 44.54 3.03 74.23
CA VAL A 206 44.23 1.58 74.27
C VAL A 206 43.60 1.10 72.96
N VAL A 207 42.67 1.86 72.37
CA VAL A 207 42.07 1.53 71.07
C VAL A 207 43.10 1.62 69.95
N SER A 208 44.00 2.61 69.99
CA SER A 208 45.13 2.72 69.05
C SER A 208 46.12 1.56 69.21
N GLY A 209 46.41 1.15 70.46
CA GLY A 209 47.20 -0.04 70.78
C GLY A 209 46.56 -1.31 70.20
N HIS A 210 45.27 -1.53 70.45
CA HIS A 210 44.54 -2.71 69.97
C HIS A 210 44.38 -2.73 68.44
N TRP A 211 44.23 -1.56 67.81
CA TRP A 211 44.28 -1.43 66.35
C TRP A 211 45.66 -1.78 65.80
N ASN A 212 46.74 -1.35 66.44
CA ASN A 212 48.09 -1.69 65.99
C ASN A 212 48.46 -3.16 66.25
N GLU A 213 47.95 -3.77 67.31
CA GLU A 213 48.23 -5.17 67.66
C GLU A 213 47.39 -6.18 66.88
N HIS A 214 46.13 -5.86 66.56
CA HIS A 214 45.22 -6.82 65.91
C HIS A 214 44.60 -6.32 64.60
N GLY A 215 44.25 -5.04 64.51
CA GLY A 215 43.60 -4.47 63.31
C GLY A 215 44.55 -4.34 62.12
N LYS A 216 45.72 -3.74 62.35
CA LYS A 216 46.74 -3.49 61.33
C LYS A 216 47.31 -4.80 60.76
N PRO A 217 47.69 -5.81 61.57
CA PRO A 217 48.16 -7.09 61.03
C PRO A 217 47.09 -7.84 60.22
N ALA A 218 45.82 -7.77 60.63
CA ALA A 218 44.72 -8.39 59.87
C ALA A 218 44.52 -7.73 58.50
N MET A 219 44.64 -6.40 58.43
CA MET A 219 44.58 -5.65 57.17
C MET A 219 45.79 -5.92 56.27
N ASP A 220 46.99 -6.01 56.85
CA ASP A 220 48.21 -6.35 56.09
C ASP A 220 48.14 -7.79 55.55
N ILE A 221 47.64 -8.76 56.32
CA ILE A 221 47.38 -10.14 55.86
C ILE A 221 46.35 -10.16 54.72
N PHE A 222 45.30 -9.34 54.80
CA PHE A 222 44.30 -9.24 53.74
C PHE A 222 44.89 -8.65 52.45
N LEU A 223 45.66 -7.57 52.55
CA LEU A 223 46.34 -6.94 51.42
C LEU A 223 47.39 -7.90 50.80
N GLN A 224 48.09 -8.66 51.63
CA GLN A 224 49.04 -9.69 51.17
C GLN A 224 48.32 -10.85 50.45
N LYS A 225 47.19 -11.35 50.97
CA LYS A 225 46.40 -12.37 50.26
C LYS A 225 45.81 -11.86 48.95
N ALA A 226 45.38 -10.60 48.90
CA ALA A 226 44.89 -9.99 47.68
C ALA A 226 46.00 -9.86 46.61
N SER A 227 47.22 -9.50 47.02
CA SER A 227 48.37 -9.43 46.11
C SER A 227 48.90 -10.81 45.69
N GLU A 228 48.87 -11.81 46.56
CA GLU A 228 49.22 -13.20 46.23
C GLU A 228 48.22 -13.83 45.25
N LYS A 229 46.92 -13.53 45.42
CA LYS A 229 45.86 -13.98 44.49
C LYS A 229 45.93 -13.29 43.14
N SER A 230 46.27 -12.01 43.09
CA SER A 230 46.49 -11.31 41.82
C SER A 230 47.77 -11.79 41.11
N ALA A 231 48.83 -12.12 41.86
CA ALA A 231 50.03 -12.75 41.31
C ALA A 231 49.76 -14.18 40.77
N HIS A 232 48.91 -14.96 41.46
CA HIS A 232 48.43 -16.26 40.95
C HIS A 232 47.59 -16.11 39.68
N ALA A 233 46.70 -15.12 39.61
CA ALA A 233 45.92 -14.83 38.42
C ALA A 233 46.82 -14.43 37.24
N LYS A 234 47.91 -13.69 37.51
CA LYS A 234 48.91 -13.33 36.50
C LYS A 234 49.68 -14.55 35.97
N LYS A 235 50.16 -15.45 36.84
CA LYS A 235 50.83 -16.71 36.45
C LYS A 235 49.89 -17.67 35.71
N TRP A 236 48.60 -17.69 36.06
CA TRP A 236 47.59 -18.48 35.34
C TRP A 236 47.31 -17.89 33.94
N ALA A 237 47.28 -16.57 33.81
CA ALA A 237 47.00 -15.91 32.54
C ALA A 237 48.17 -15.99 31.53
N GLU A 238 49.42 -15.99 31.99
CA GLU A 238 50.63 -16.07 31.15
C GLU A 238 50.59 -17.20 30.09
N PRO A 239 50.40 -18.49 30.45
CA PRO A 239 50.38 -19.56 29.45
C PRO A 239 49.20 -19.46 28.48
N HIS A 240 48.06 -18.91 28.92
CA HIS A 240 46.89 -18.71 28.06
C HIS A 240 47.08 -17.54 27.09
N ILE A 241 47.79 -16.48 27.50
CA ILE A 241 48.15 -15.36 26.64
C ILE A 241 49.20 -15.79 25.61
N GLU A 242 50.22 -16.56 26.01
CA GLU A 242 51.23 -17.11 25.08
C GLU A 242 50.62 -18.12 24.09
N THR A 243 49.69 -18.97 24.55
CA THR A 243 48.92 -19.87 23.66
C THR A 243 48.03 -19.09 22.69
N ALA A 244 47.45 -17.96 23.14
CA ALA A 244 46.67 -17.08 22.26
C ALA A 244 47.57 -16.35 21.25
N LYS A 245 48.77 -15.91 21.64
CA LYS A 245 49.76 -15.33 20.72
C LYS A 245 50.12 -16.30 19.59
N LEU A 246 50.44 -17.56 19.92
CA LEU A 246 50.76 -18.59 18.92
C LEU A 246 49.59 -18.88 17.96
N LYS A 247 48.35 -18.87 18.45
CA LYS A 247 47.16 -19.09 17.61
C LYS A 247 46.78 -17.89 16.75
N LEU A 248 47.15 -16.67 17.16
CA LEU A 248 46.83 -15.44 16.43
C LEU A 248 47.75 -15.18 15.23
N VAL A 249 48.99 -15.68 15.24
CA VAL A 249 49.93 -15.57 14.11
C VAL A 249 49.36 -16.13 12.79
N PRO A 250 48.87 -17.39 12.72
CA PRO A 250 48.27 -17.92 11.50
C PRO A 250 46.91 -17.27 11.14
N VAL A 251 46.20 -16.69 12.12
CA VAL A 251 44.94 -15.97 11.87
C VAL A 251 45.21 -14.61 11.21
N LYS A 252 46.30 -13.92 11.57
CA LYS A 252 46.72 -12.66 10.93
C LYS A 252 47.09 -12.87 9.46
N GLU A 253 47.83 -13.94 9.14
CA GLU A 253 48.18 -14.28 7.75
C GLU A 253 46.94 -14.63 6.93
N LYS A 254 46.02 -15.42 7.49
CA LYS A 254 44.73 -15.74 6.86
C LYS A 254 43.85 -14.50 6.65
N LEU A 255 43.84 -13.55 7.60
CA LEU A 255 43.13 -12.28 7.45
C LEU A 255 43.76 -11.38 6.39
N ALA A 256 45.07 -11.36 6.25
CA ALA A 256 45.75 -10.59 5.19
C ALA A 256 45.45 -11.16 3.80
N VAL A 257 45.41 -12.49 3.65
CA VAL A 257 45.00 -13.17 2.41
C VAL A 257 43.51 -12.94 2.12
N LEU A 258 42.64 -13.03 3.13
CA LEU A 258 41.22 -12.76 2.98
C LEU A 258 40.96 -11.30 2.58
N LYS A 259 41.72 -10.34 3.15
CA LYS A 259 41.65 -8.92 2.78
C LYS A 259 42.03 -8.72 1.31
N LYS A 260 43.17 -9.27 0.87
CA LYS A 260 43.59 -9.20 -0.55
C LYS A 260 42.57 -9.82 -1.51
N ASN A 261 41.93 -10.92 -1.10
CA ASN A 261 40.95 -11.62 -1.93
C ASN A 261 39.59 -10.93 -1.92
N ALA A 262 39.20 -10.26 -0.84
CA ALA A 262 37.90 -9.59 -0.70
C ALA A 262 37.90 -8.16 -1.28
N GLU A 263 39.03 -7.47 -1.26
CA GLU A 263 39.22 -6.12 -1.80
C GLU A 263 38.66 -5.93 -3.23
N PRO A 264 38.94 -6.79 -4.23
CA PRO A 264 38.35 -6.64 -5.56
C PRO A 264 36.83 -6.88 -5.61
N TYR A 265 36.27 -7.70 -4.71
CA TYR A 265 34.82 -7.92 -4.64
C TYR A 265 34.10 -6.76 -3.98
N VAL A 266 34.71 -6.15 -2.96
CA VAL A 266 34.18 -4.95 -2.30
C VAL A 266 34.21 -3.76 -3.25
N GLU A 267 35.31 -3.56 -4.00
CA GLU A 267 35.40 -2.52 -5.04
C GLU A 267 34.39 -2.76 -6.18
N LYS A 268 34.22 -4.00 -6.63
CA LYS A 268 33.21 -4.32 -7.65
C LYS A 268 31.78 -4.12 -7.15
N ALA A 269 31.51 -4.44 -5.89
CA ALA A 269 30.21 -4.22 -5.28
C ALA A 269 29.95 -2.73 -5.03
N SER A 270 30.97 -1.96 -4.63
CA SER A 270 30.87 -0.50 -4.45
C SER A 270 30.57 0.17 -5.80
N ALA A 271 31.33 -0.15 -6.86
CA ALA A 271 31.11 0.38 -8.20
C ALA A 271 29.72 0.06 -8.72
N LYS A 272 29.26 -1.19 -8.60
CA LYS A 272 27.90 -1.58 -8.98
C LYS A 272 26.82 -0.88 -8.15
N SER A 273 27.07 -0.65 -6.86
CA SER A 273 26.11 0.05 -6.00
C SER A 273 25.98 1.53 -6.38
N VAL A 274 27.08 2.17 -6.81
CA VAL A 274 27.08 3.54 -7.32
C VAL A 274 26.34 3.61 -8.64
N GLU A 275 26.61 2.70 -9.59
CA GLU A 275 25.90 2.64 -10.87
C GLU A 275 24.39 2.41 -10.70
N VAL A 276 23.99 1.47 -9.83
CA VAL A 276 22.58 1.21 -9.52
C VAL A 276 21.92 2.42 -8.85
N TYR A 277 22.64 3.11 -7.96
CA TYR A 277 22.15 4.31 -7.31
C TYR A 277 21.96 5.46 -8.31
N GLU A 278 22.93 5.72 -9.19
CA GLU A 278 22.83 6.74 -10.24
C GLU A 278 21.70 6.43 -11.22
N ALA A 279 21.60 5.19 -11.70
CA ALA A 279 20.51 4.75 -12.56
C ALA A 279 19.14 4.88 -11.87
N SER A 280 19.05 4.57 -10.57
CA SER A 280 17.82 4.75 -9.79
C SER A 280 17.46 6.22 -9.62
N ARG A 281 18.46 7.08 -9.37
CA ARG A 281 18.28 8.53 -9.23
C ARG A 281 17.78 9.10 -10.55
N ASP A 282 18.39 8.75 -11.67
CA ASP A 282 18.02 9.25 -12.99
C ASP A 282 16.63 8.75 -13.42
N ALA A 283 16.24 7.52 -13.05
CA ALA A 283 14.89 7.01 -13.26
C ALA A 283 13.83 7.72 -12.39
N ILE A 284 14.16 8.06 -11.14
CA ILE A 284 13.24 8.71 -10.20
C ILE A 284 13.11 10.22 -10.47
N THR A 285 14.16 10.86 -10.98
CA THR A 285 14.22 12.31 -11.26
C THR A 285 13.00 12.83 -12.03
N PRO A 286 12.57 12.25 -13.18
CA PRO A 286 11.40 12.74 -13.91
C PRO A 286 10.09 12.58 -13.12
N HIS A 287 9.96 11.53 -12.31
CA HIS A 287 8.77 11.35 -11.45
C HIS A 287 8.73 12.35 -10.30
N PHE A 288 9.88 12.69 -9.73
CA PHE A 288 9.98 13.72 -8.70
C PHE A 288 9.68 15.11 -9.27
N VAL A 289 10.17 15.43 -10.48
CA VAL A 289 9.84 16.68 -11.17
C VAL A 289 8.34 16.76 -11.46
N LYS A 290 7.74 15.69 -12.01
CA LYS A 290 6.29 15.63 -12.27
C LYS A 290 5.46 15.72 -10.99
N PHE A 291 5.87 15.05 -9.92
CA PHE A 291 5.23 15.17 -8.62
C PHE A 291 5.33 16.61 -8.09
N LYS A 292 6.50 17.24 -8.21
CA LYS A 292 6.69 18.64 -7.82
C LYS A 292 5.79 19.57 -8.63
N GLU A 293 5.71 19.42 -9.95
CA GLU A 293 4.84 20.21 -10.82
C GLU A 293 3.35 20.05 -10.46
N VAL A 294 2.90 18.83 -10.18
CA VAL A 294 1.52 18.58 -9.75
C VAL A 294 1.26 19.14 -8.36
N SER A 295 2.24 19.05 -7.46
CA SER A 295 2.07 19.44 -6.05
C SER A 295 2.22 20.95 -5.84
N ASP A 296 3.05 21.63 -6.64
CA ASP A 296 3.33 23.05 -6.50
C ASP A 296 2.06 23.91 -6.46
N PRO A 297 1.08 23.78 -7.37
CA PRO A 297 -0.16 24.57 -7.29
C PRO A 297 -0.94 24.33 -5.99
N TYR A 298 -1.01 23.09 -5.49
CA TYR A 298 -1.65 22.80 -4.20
C TYR A 298 -0.89 23.41 -3.01
N PHE A 299 0.45 23.35 -3.04
CA PHE A 299 1.27 24.02 -2.03
C PHE A 299 1.16 25.54 -2.10
N GLN A 300 1.04 26.13 -3.29
CA GLN A 300 0.82 27.57 -3.44
C GLN A 300 -0.58 27.98 -2.95
N GLU A 301 -1.62 27.19 -3.22
CA GLU A 301 -2.98 27.40 -2.70
C GLU A 301 -2.99 27.33 -1.17
N ALA A 302 -2.40 26.26 -0.61
CA ALA A 302 -2.26 26.07 0.83
C ALA A 302 -1.44 27.21 1.45
N LYS A 303 -0.37 27.66 0.79
CA LYS A 303 0.44 28.80 1.22
C LYS A 303 -0.36 30.10 1.18
N LYS A 304 -1.20 30.35 0.16
CA LYS A 304 -2.08 31.54 0.13
C LYS A 304 -3.05 31.55 1.31
N ILE A 305 -3.61 30.39 1.64
CA ILE A 305 -4.56 30.24 2.76
C ILE A 305 -3.83 30.35 4.09
N SER A 306 -2.68 29.68 4.25
CA SER A 306 -1.98 29.56 5.52
C SER A 306 -1.15 30.80 5.85
N LYS A 307 -0.61 31.50 4.84
CA LYS A 307 0.27 32.66 5.03
C LYS A 307 -0.33 33.76 5.90
N PRO A 308 -1.58 34.24 5.70
CA PRO A 308 -2.15 35.25 6.59
C PRO A 308 -2.28 34.78 8.04
N TYR A 309 -2.60 33.49 8.27
CA TYR A 309 -2.67 32.94 9.63
C TYR A 309 -1.28 32.76 10.26
N ILE A 310 -0.30 32.32 9.48
CA ILE A 310 1.10 32.20 9.93
C ILE A 310 1.66 33.59 10.23
N ASP A 311 1.38 34.58 9.38
CA ASP A 311 1.82 35.96 9.56
C ASP A 311 1.15 36.58 10.80
N GLN A 312 -0.15 36.33 11.02
CA GLN A 312 -0.86 36.77 12.22
C GLN A 312 -0.33 36.11 13.50
N VAL A 313 -0.08 34.79 13.47
CA VAL A 313 0.55 34.08 14.60
C VAL A 313 1.96 34.58 14.82
N ALA A 314 2.74 34.80 13.76
CA ALA A 314 4.08 35.34 13.84
C ALA A 314 4.07 36.76 14.43
N GLU A 315 3.14 37.62 14.02
CA GLU A 315 3.01 38.99 14.52
C GLU A 315 2.62 39.03 16.00
N VAL A 316 1.64 38.23 16.42
CA VAL A 316 1.21 38.10 17.83
C VAL A 316 2.34 37.51 18.70
N THR A 317 3.07 36.54 18.15
CA THR A 317 4.12 35.81 18.86
C THR A 317 5.46 36.55 18.86
N LYS A 318 5.69 37.47 17.92
CA LYS A 318 6.94 38.25 17.77
C LYS A 318 7.35 38.99 19.04
N PRO A 319 6.50 39.81 19.71
CA PRO A 319 6.91 40.48 20.94
C PRO A 319 7.17 39.50 22.09
N HIS A 320 6.47 38.37 22.13
CA HIS A 320 6.65 37.34 23.16
C HIS A 320 7.97 36.57 22.97
N VAL A 321 8.29 36.20 21.73
CA VAL A 321 9.56 35.56 21.38
C VAL A 321 10.73 36.51 21.54
N GLU A 322 10.58 37.79 21.17
CA GLU A 322 11.62 38.80 21.40
C GLU A 322 11.86 39.06 22.88
N LYS A 323 10.80 39.09 23.71
CA LYS A 323 10.90 39.19 25.18
C LYS A 323 11.56 37.94 25.80
N VAL A 324 11.20 36.75 25.33
CA VAL A 324 11.83 35.49 25.76
C VAL A 324 13.30 35.46 25.33
N ARG A 325 13.61 35.87 24.10
CA ARG A 325 14.98 35.92 23.57
C ARG A 325 15.84 36.95 24.30
N SER A 326 15.31 38.13 24.63
CA SER A 326 16.04 39.15 25.40
C SER A 326 16.29 38.71 26.84
N THR A 327 15.30 38.06 27.46
CA THR A 327 15.41 37.50 28.83
C THR A 327 16.37 36.31 28.88
N LEU A 328 16.40 35.46 27.85
CA LEU A 328 17.30 34.31 27.74
C LEU A 328 18.71 34.69 27.29
N LYS A 329 18.91 35.83 26.63
CA LYS A 329 20.21 36.30 26.11
C LYS A 329 21.37 36.19 27.13
N PRO A 330 21.25 36.63 28.40
CA PRO A 330 22.32 36.47 29.38
C PRO A 330 22.57 35.00 29.76
N TYR A 331 21.52 34.17 29.83
CA TYR A 331 21.64 32.74 30.14
C TYR A 331 22.25 31.96 28.99
N THR A 332 21.87 32.27 27.74
CA THR A 332 22.48 31.68 26.55
C THR A 332 23.96 32.05 26.44
N LYS A 333 24.33 33.31 26.72
CA LYS A 333 25.75 33.72 26.77
C LYS A 333 26.53 32.96 27.84
N ARG A 334 25.96 32.80 29.04
CA ARG A 334 26.58 32.03 30.12
C ARG A 334 26.71 30.54 29.77
N ALA A 335 25.68 29.95 29.17
CA ALA A 335 25.69 28.56 28.73
C ALA A 335 26.72 28.31 27.63
N VAL A 336 26.81 29.20 26.63
CA VAL A 336 27.83 29.13 25.58
C VAL A 336 29.23 29.24 26.17
N HIS A 337 29.45 30.12 27.15
CA HIS A 337 30.74 30.25 27.82
C HIS A 337 31.12 29.00 28.62
N VAL A 338 30.21 28.48 29.45
CA VAL A 338 30.44 27.24 30.23
C VAL A 338 30.63 26.03 29.32
N TYR A 339 29.89 25.95 28.22
CA TYR A 339 30.06 24.88 27.25
C TYR A 339 31.39 25.02 26.48
N GLY A 340 31.82 26.24 26.18
CA GLY A 340 33.13 26.52 25.58
C GLY A 340 34.29 26.07 26.47
N THR A 341 34.27 26.45 27.75
CA THR A 341 35.30 26.02 28.72
C THR A 341 35.25 24.51 28.97
N PHE A 342 34.05 23.91 28.97
CA PHE A 342 33.89 22.46 29.02
C PHE A 342 34.48 21.76 27.79
N LEU A 343 34.25 22.28 26.59
CA LEU A 343 34.85 21.72 25.37
C LEU A 343 36.36 21.87 25.34
N GLU A 344 36.91 22.99 25.81
CA GLU A 344 38.36 23.19 25.92
C GLU A 344 39.00 22.20 26.92
N SER A 345 38.37 22.02 28.09
CA SER A 345 38.82 21.02 29.07
C SER A 345 38.65 19.58 28.56
N ALA A 346 37.55 19.28 27.88
CA ALA A 346 37.33 17.98 27.25
C ALA A 346 38.36 17.68 26.14
N THR A 347 38.68 18.66 25.30
CA THR A 347 39.67 18.48 24.22
C THR A 347 41.10 18.35 24.76
N THR A 348 41.45 19.07 25.82
CA THR A 348 42.74 18.90 26.51
C THR A 348 42.84 17.54 27.20
N TYR A 349 41.79 17.08 27.90
CA TYR A 349 41.75 15.75 28.50
C TYR A 349 41.77 14.63 27.46
N HIS A 350 41.05 14.81 26.34
CA HIS A 350 41.09 13.88 25.20
C HIS A 350 42.51 13.73 24.65
N ARG A 351 43.23 14.84 24.46
CA ARG A 351 44.64 14.80 24.02
C ARG A 351 45.56 14.13 25.05
N GLN A 352 45.34 14.38 26.34
CA GLN A 352 46.09 13.70 27.41
C GLN A 352 45.80 12.20 27.44
N ALA A 353 44.52 11.81 27.35
CA ALA A 353 44.11 10.41 27.27
C ALA A 353 44.68 9.74 26.01
N GLN A 354 44.71 10.41 24.87
CA GLN A 354 45.38 9.93 23.66
C GLN A 354 46.88 9.69 23.89
N ALA A 355 47.57 10.61 24.57
CA ALA A 355 49.00 10.43 24.89
C ALA A 355 49.21 9.23 25.83
N THR A 356 48.46 9.14 26.93
CA THR A 356 48.55 8.04 27.90
C THR A 356 48.20 6.68 27.28
N ILE A 357 47.14 6.62 26.47
CA ILE A 357 46.71 5.41 25.77
C ILE A 357 47.75 5.03 24.71
N SER A 358 48.29 6.00 23.97
CA SER A 358 49.37 5.77 23.01
C SER A 358 50.61 5.20 23.70
N ASP A 359 51.05 5.80 24.81
CA ASP A 359 52.23 5.35 25.56
C ASP A 359 52.02 3.94 26.12
N TYR A 360 50.85 3.66 26.69
CA TYR A 360 50.50 2.32 27.19
C TYR A 360 50.45 1.27 26.08
N LEU A 361 49.87 1.60 24.93
CA LEU A 361 49.80 0.70 23.78
C LEU A 361 51.18 0.48 23.12
N HIS A 362 52.11 1.45 23.21
CA HIS A 362 53.49 1.31 22.72
C HIS A 362 54.36 0.46 23.66
N GLN A 363 54.09 0.45 24.97
CA GLN A 363 54.81 -0.37 25.96
C GLN A 363 54.54 -1.88 25.82
N HIS A 364 53.45 -2.28 25.16
CA HIS A 364 53.09 -3.68 24.95
C HIS A 364 53.29 -4.10 23.47
N GLU A 365 54.18 -5.07 23.21
CA GLU A 365 54.54 -5.50 21.84
C GLU A 365 53.35 -5.99 20.99
N ILE A 366 52.29 -6.49 21.64
CA ILE A 366 51.06 -7.00 21.00
C ILE A 366 50.22 -5.84 20.45
N THR A 367 50.09 -4.77 21.23
CA THR A 367 49.26 -3.60 20.91
C THR A 367 49.97 -2.60 20.02
N LYS A 368 51.30 -2.64 19.95
CA LYS A 368 52.13 -1.80 19.06
C LYS A 368 51.67 -1.87 17.59
N SER A 369 51.25 -3.05 17.12
CA SER A 369 50.70 -3.25 15.76
C SER A 369 49.26 -2.76 15.56
N LEU A 370 48.54 -2.48 16.65
CA LEU A 370 47.15 -2.00 16.69
C LEU A 370 47.06 -0.49 16.97
N VAL A 371 48.21 0.19 17.17
CA VAL A 371 48.28 1.64 17.32
C VAL A 371 48.03 2.32 15.97
N THR A 372 46.78 2.33 15.53
CA THR A 372 46.33 3.26 14.50
C THR A 372 45.89 4.56 15.18
N LYS A 373 46.20 5.70 14.56
CA LYS A 373 45.82 7.03 15.09
C LYS A 373 44.31 7.11 15.35
N GLU A 374 43.52 6.42 14.54
CA GLU A 374 42.07 6.32 14.66
C GLU A 374 41.64 5.54 15.92
N LEU A 375 42.26 4.40 16.23
CA LEU A 375 41.89 3.58 17.40
C LEU A 375 42.23 4.27 18.72
N VAL A 376 43.38 4.92 18.80
CA VAL A 376 43.75 5.75 19.98
C VAL A 376 42.76 6.90 20.15
N TRP A 377 42.33 7.51 19.03
CA TRP A 377 41.32 8.57 19.05
C TRP A 377 39.96 8.06 19.54
N PHE A 378 39.48 6.90 19.06
CA PHE A 378 38.21 6.33 19.53
C PHE A 378 38.24 5.89 20.99
N LEU A 379 39.36 5.32 21.45
CA LEU A 379 39.47 4.84 22.84
C LEU A 379 39.54 6.01 23.83
N ALA A 380 40.25 7.10 23.48
CA ALA A 380 40.24 8.34 24.25
C ALA A 380 38.86 9.00 24.26
N SER A 381 38.14 9.00 23.13
CA SER A 381 36.78 9.53 23.04
C SER A 381 35.80 8.72 23.89
N ALA A 382 35.94 7.39 23.91
CA ALA A 382 35.13 6.51 24.75
C ALA A 382 35.36 6.77 26.25
N LEU A 383 36.62 6.96 26.66
CA LEU A 383 36.97 7.29 28.04
C LEU A 383 36.35 8.62 28.48
N LEU A 384 36.26 9.60 27.57
CA LEU A 384 35.65 10.91 27.81
C LEU A 384 34.11 10.88 27.79
N ALA A 385 33.50 10.01 26.98
CA ALA A 385 32.05 9.92 26.84
C ALA A 385 31.37 9.16 28.00
N LEU A 386 32.06 8.21 28.64
CA LEU A 386 31.50 7.38 29.72
C LEU A 386 31.01 8.21 30.93
N PRO A 387 31.78 9.17 31.48
CA PRO A 387 31.31 10.03 32.57
C PRO A 387 30.11 10.89 32.18
N VAL A 388 30.10 11.45 30.95
CA VAL A 388 29.00 12.27 30.43
C VAL A 388 27.72 11.45 30.32
N PHE A 389 27.82 10.21 29.84
CA PHE A 389 26.69 9.29 29.73
C PHE A 389 26.11 8.88 31.10
N ILE A 390 26.97 8.64 32.08
CA ILE A 390 26.56 8.33 33.47
C ILE A 390 25.83 9.54 34.08
N MET A 391 26.38 10.75 33.94
CA MET A 391 25.73 11.97 34.43
C MET A 391 24.41 12.26 33.72
N TYR A 392 24.33 12.05 32.41
CA TYR A 392 23.09 12.18 31.64
C TYR A 392 22.00 11.22 32.13
N ARG A 393 22.35 9.95 32.39
CA ARG A 393 21.41 8.98 32.98
C ARG A 393 20.89 9.43 34.33
N LEU A 394 21.77 9.89 35.22
CA LEU A 394 21.39 10.39 36.55
C LEU A 394 20.50 11.64 36.47
N LEU A 395 20.74 12.54 35.51
CA LEU A 395 19.92 13.75 35.31
C LEU A 395 18.52 13.42 34.73
N VAL A 396 18.43 12.45 33.82
CA VAL A 396 17.13 12.00 33.28
C VAL A 396 16.29 11.32 34.37
N GLU A 397 16.91 10.50 35.23
CA GLU A 397 16.22 9.84 36.34
C GLU A 397 15.72 10.83 37.40
N THR A 398 16.46 11.91 37.67
CA THR A 398 16.12 12.91 38.68
C THR A 398 15.09 13.94 38.21
N PHE A 399 15.13 14.40 36.95
CA PHE A 399 14.27 15.49 36.46
C PHE A 399 13.06 15.03 35.61
N CYS A 400 13.09 13.86 34.97
CA CYS A 400 11.99 13.39 34.11
C CYS A 400 10.95 12.50 34.82
N MET A 401 10.58 12.82 36.06
CA MET A 401 9.44 12.19 36.74
C MET A 401 8.12 12.93 36.42
N LYS A 402 7.40 12.43 35.41
CA LYS A 402 6.00 12.82 35.17
C LYS A 402 5.12 12.35 36.34
N LYS A 403 4.56 13.31 37.09
CA LYS A 403 3.50 13.07 38.09
C LYS A 403 2.33 12.31 37.45
N GLN A 404 2.12 11.04 37.79
CA GLN A 404 0.83 10.40 37.55
C GLN A 404 -0.20 10.99 38.51
N LYS A 405 -1.17 11.74 37.98
CA LYS A 405 -2.40 12.10 38.68
C LYS A 405 -3.02 10.84 39.29
N ARG A 406 -3.12 10.78 40.62
CA ARG A 406 -4.00 9.81 41.29
C ARG A 406 -5.44 10.25 41.03
N SER A 407 -6.18 9.44 40.27
CA SER A 407 -7.64 9.50 40.28
C SER A 407 -8.13 8.91 41.61
N PRO A 408 -9.07 9.54 42.33
CA PRO A 408 -9.64 8.96 43.54
C PRO A 408 -10.60 7.85 43.14
N ARG A 409 -10.10 6.62 43.06
CA ARG A 409 -10.97 5.46 42.83
C ARG A 409 -11.57 5.03 44.16
N ASN A 410 -12.79 5.51 44.38
CA ASN A 410 -13.78 4.88 45.24
C ASN A 410 -13.80 3.37 45.00
N GLY A 411 -13.72 2.58 46.07
CA GLY A 411 -13.65 1.13 46.01
C GLY A 411 -14.09 0.50 47.32
N ASN A 412 -15.40 0.58 47.57
CA ASN A 412 -16.14 -0.27 48.50
C ASN A 412 -15.88 -1.76 48.16
N GLY A 413 -15.68 -2.63 49.16
CA GLY A 413 -15.36 -4.02 48.91
C GLY A 413 -15.10 -4.90 50.12
N ASN A 414 -16.10 -5.02 50.99
CA ASN A 414 -16.49 -6.18 51.79
C ASN A 414 -15.51 -6.89 52.76
N ASN A 415 -15.98 -6.93 54.01
CA ASN A 415 -15.63 -7.84 55.09
C ASN A 415 -15.63 -9.31 54.68
N GLY A 416 -14.65 -10.06 55.21
CA GLY A 416 -14.60 -11.52 55.16
C GLY A 416 -13.95 -12.08 56.43
N ASN A 417 -14.75 -12.25 57.48
CA ASN A 417 -14.40 -12.96 58.71
C ASN A 417 -13.87 -14.38 58.41
N ARG A 418 -12.75 -14.77 59.04
CA ARG A 418 -12.49 -16.18 59.35
C ARG A 418 -11.70 -16.36 60.64
N ARG A 419 -12.44 -16.60 61.72
CA ARG A 419 -11.99 -17.19 62.99
C ARG A 419 -11.86 -18.72 62.86
N HIS A 420 -10.76 -19.29 63.33
CA HIS A 420 -10.71 -20.60 64.00
C HIS A 420 -9.48 -20.60 64.95
N LYS A 421 -9.65 -20.44 66.28
CA LYS A 421 -9.98 -21.41 67.36
C LYS A 421 -8.88 -22.45 67.70
N ARG A 422 -8.21 -22.18 68.84
CA ARG A 422 -7.85 -23.11 69.97
C ARG A 422 -6.68 -24.11 69.75
N ARG A 423 -5.76 -24.46 70.67
CA ARG A 423 -5.51 -24.43 72.16
C ARG A 423 -3.96 -24.49 72.35
N HIS A 424 -3.31 -24.18 73.48
CA HIS A 424 -3.28 -24.78 74.84
C HIS A 424 -2.49 -23.83 75.78
N ALA A 425 -3.00 -23.38 76.93
CA ALA A 425 -3.06 -24.01 78.27
C ALA A 425 -1.76 -23.84 79.09
N GLU A 426 -1.91 -23.11 80.21
CA GLU A 426 -0.92 -22.81 81.26
C GLU A 426 -0.38 -24.05 81.97
N LYS A 427 0.89 -23.98 82.35
CA LYS A 427 1.39 -24.31 83.68
C LYS A 427 2.58 -23.43 84.02
#